data_AF-A0A7E5WX05-F1
#
_entry.id   AF-A0A7E5WX05-F1
#
_cell.length_a   1.000
_cell.length_b   1.000
_cell.length_c   1.000
_cell.angle_alpha   90.00
_cell.angle_beta   90.00
_cell.angle_gamma   90.00
#
_symmetry.space_group_name_H-M   'P 1'
#
loop_
_entity.id
_entity.type
_entity.pdbx_description
1 polymer ?
#
loop_
_entity_poly.entity_id
_entity_poly.type
_entity_poly.pdbx_seq_one_letter_code
_entity_poly.pdbx_strand_id
1 'polypeptide(L)'
;MHSLNMLWCAQNEERWLKKQERDFNRQCVGTIEVMPDSEFVQHFRLNKSTFWSLCQELRVKTSLRGSQEISLIVKVLCALSFLATGSYQRIVGVTQHVAQRTVSRCIRQVVDALNHPAIMARWIVFPKTQQERGLIKQEFQRRFGLPGVIGCIDCTHIAIVKPNQEEHLFYNRKGYHSLNVQMVEYINL
;
A
#
# COMPACT_ATOMS: atom_id res chain seq x y z
N MET A 1 22.86 41.15 -20.80
CA MET A 1 21.71 41.46 -19.92
C MET A 1 20.55 40.47 -20.03
N HIS A 2 20.19 39.96 -21.21
CA HIS A 2 19.10 38.98 -21.36
C HIS A 2 19.33 37.62 -20.66
N SER A 3 20.58 37.13 -20.62
CA SER A 3 20.92 35.83 -19.98
C SER A 3 20.81 35.87 -18.45
N LEU A 4 21.10 37.00 -17.82
CA LEU A 4 20.99 37.20 -16.36
C LEU A 4 19.53 37.28 -15.89
N ASN A 5 18.64 37.90 -16.68
CA ASN A 5 17.20 37.93 -16.36
C ASN A 5 16.55 36.55 -16.51
N MET A 6 16.95 35.75 -17.50
CA MET A 6 16.45 34.38 -17.67
C MET A 6 16.88 33.47 -16.51
N LEU A 7 18.13 33.59 -16.04
CA LEU A 7 18.62 32.86 -14.86
C LEU A 7 17.91 33.29 -13.57
N TRP A 8 17.63 34.59 -13.40
CA TRP A 8 16.90 35.11 -12.25
C TRP A 8 15.42 34.67 -12.26
N CYS A 9 14.76 34.67 -13.42
CA CYS A 9 13.41 34.13 -13.58
C CYS A 9 13.36 32.63 -13.30
N ALA A 10 14.28 31.84 -13.85
CA ALA A 10 14.34 30.39 -13.63
C ALA A 10 14.62 30.03 -12.15
N GLN A 11 15.53 30.77 -11.48
CA GLN A 11 15.80 30.58 -10.05
C GLN A 11 14.62 30.99 -9.17
N ASN A 12 13.88 32.04 -9.55
CA ASN A 12 12.68 32.42 -8.82
C ASN A 12 11.56 31.41 -9.04
N GLU A 13 11.35 30.93 -10.26
CA GLU A 13 10.38 29.89 -10.57
C GLU A 13 10.68 28.58 -9.80
N GLU A 14 11.95 28.16 -9.75
CA GLU A 14 12.37 27.05 -8.89
C GLU A 14 12.08 27.30 -7.40
N ARG A 15 12.31 28.52 -6.90
CA ARG A 15 12.01 28.89 -5.50
C ARG A 15 10.51 28.88 -5.24
N TRP A 16 9.69 29.34 -6.19
CA TRP A 16 8.23 29.32 -6.11
C TRP A 16 7.69 27.89 -6.11
N LEU A 17 8.21 27.01 -6.97
CA LEU A 17 7.86 25.59 -7.02
C LEU A 17 8.26 24.87 -5.72
N LYS A 18 9.50 25.06 -5.24
CA LYS A 18 9.98 24.51 -3.96
C LYS A 18 9.15 25.00 -2.77
N LYS A 19 8.60 26.22 -2.81
CA LYS A 19 7.72 26.75 -1.77
C LYS A 19 6.35 26.07 -1.80
N GLN A 20 5.69 26.01 -2.97
CA GLN A 20 4.42 25.30 -3.13
C GLN A 20 4.52 23.84 -2.70
N GLU A 21 5.63 23.18 -2.98
CA GLU A 21 5.84 21.78 -2.66
C GLU A 21 6.05 21.53 -1.15
N ARG A 22 6.77 22.45 -0.46
CA ARG A 22 6.88 22.42 1.00
C ARG A 22 5.53 22.66 1.66
N ASP A 23 4.74 23.57 1.10
CA ASP A 23 3.41 23.89 1.60
C ASP A 23 2.44 22.70 1.37
N PHE A 24 2.50 22.03 0.22
CA PHE A 24 1.73 20.81 -0.06
C PHE A 24 2.13 19.63 0.83
N ASN A 25 3.43 19.34 0.99
CA ASN A 25 3.89 18.28 1.89
C ASN A 25 3.50 18.58 3.36
N ARG A 26 3.59 19.85 3.80
CA ARG A 26 3.12 20.28 5.13
C ARG A 26 1.62 20.11 5.28
N GLN A 27 0.85 20.47 4.26
CA GLN A 27 -0.61 20.33 4.27
C GLN A 27 -1.01 18.85 4.35
N CYS A 28 -0.37 17.96 3.60
CA CYS A 28 -0.61 16.52 3.68
C CYS A 28 -0.32 15.96 5.07
N VAL A 29 0.85 16.29 5.65
CA VAL A 29 1.21 15.84 7.01
C VAL A 29 0.26 16.42 8.05
N GLY A 30 -0.08 17.72 7.96
CA GLY A 30 -1.08 18.34 8.83
C GLY A 30 -2.47 17.72 8.68
N THR A 31 -2.84 17.29 7.48
CA THR A 31 -4.11 16.59 7.23
C THR A 31 -4.13 15.23 7.93
N ILE A 32 -3.02 14.48 7.93
CA ILE A 32 -2.91 13.21 8.69
C ILE A 32 -3.10 13.45 10.18
N GLU A 33 -2.49 14.50 10.74
CA GLU A 33 -2.57 14.77 12.19
C GLU A 33 -4.00 15.10 12.62
N VAL A 34 -4.71 15.91 11.83
CA VAL A 34 -6.06 16.40 12.15
C VAL A 34 -7.17 15.40 11.79
N MET A 35 -6.97 14.53 10.80
CA MET A 35 -7.96 13.51 10.39
C MET A 35 -8.24 12.52 11.53
N PRO A 36 -9.49 12.21 11.89
CA PRO A 36 -9.80 11.17 12.88
C PRO A 36 -9.23 9.79 12.48
N ASP A 37 -8.77 9.00 13.46
CA ASP A 37 -8.20 7.66 13.19
C ASP A 37 -9.17 6.72 12.47
N SER A 38 -10.47 6.81 12.77
CA SER A 38 -11.51 6.02 12.09
C SER A 38 -11.60 6.35 10.60
N GLU A 39 -11.55 7.62 10.24
CA GLU A 39 -11.55 8.09 8.86
C GLU A 39 -10.25 7.68 8.15
N PHE A 40 -9.11 7.79 8.83
CA PHE A 40 -7.82 7.35 8.30
C PHE A 40 -7.83 5.84 7.97
N VAL A 41 -8.38 4.99 8.85
CA VAL A 41 -8.54 3.55 8.58
C VAL A 41 -9.47 3.30 7.40
N GLN A 42 -10.55 4.07 7.24
CA GLN A 42 -11.45 3.91 6.08
C GLN A 42 -10.74 4.21 4.76
N HIS A 43 -9.89 5.24 4.71
CA HIS A 43 -9.18 5.64 3.50
C HIS A 43 -7.95 4.80 3.18
N PHE A 44 -7.23 4.33 4.20
CA PHE A 44 -5.90 3.71 4.02
C PHE A 44 -5.80 2.27 4.56
N ARG A 45 -6.85 1.75 5.19
CA ARG A 45 -6.92 0.41 5.83
C ARG A 45 -5.90 0.15 6.93
N LEU A 46 -5.17 1.18 7.35
CA LEU A 46 -4.23 1.16 8.46
C LEU A 46 -4.61 2.27 9.43
N ASN A 47 -4.33 2.09 10.72
CA ASN A 47 -4.35 3.22 11.66
C ASN A 47 -3.07 4.06 11.51
N LYS A 48 -3.07 5.28 12.08
CA LYS A 48 -1.94 6.20 11.93
C LYS A 48 -0.64 5.66 12.51
N SER A 49 -0.69 4.99 13.67
CA SER A 49 0.49 4.39 14.31
C SER A 49 1.17 3.35 13.41
N THR A 50 0.38 2.44 12.86
CA THR A 50 0.85 1.42 11.92
C THR A 50 1.39 2.07 10.64
N PHE A 51 0.74 3.11 10.13
CA PHE A 51 1.21 3.87 8.97
C PHE A 51 2.60 4.49 9.20
N TRP A 52 2.82 5.17 10.33
CA TRP A 52 4.12 5.76 10.65
C TRP A 52 5.20 4.69 10.86
N SER A 53 4.85 3.59 11.52
CA SER A 53 5.73 2.44 11.70
C SER A 53 6.15 1.84 10.35
N LEU A 54 5.21 1.70 9.42
CA LEU A 54 5.47 1.23 8.07
C LEU A 54 6.39 2.19 7.31
N CYS A 55 6.13 3.50 7.37
CA CYS A 55 6.99 4.51 6.71
C CYS A 55 8.43 4.44 7.21
N GLN A 56 8.62 4.29 8.53
CA GLN A 56 9.94 4.15 9.11
C GLN A 56 10.61 2.83 8.70
N GLU A 57 9.87 1.74 8.70
CA GLU A 57 10.40 0.44 8.28
C GLU A 57 10.83 0.43 6.82
N LEU A 58 10.00 0.96 5.91
CA LEU A 58 10.33 1.08 4.49
C LEU A 58 11.57 1.96 4.28
N ARG A 59 11.72 3.04 5.06
CA ARG A 59 12.89 3.92 5.01
C ARG A 59 14.18 3.18 5.40
N VAL A 60 14.12 2.38 6.46
CA VAL A 60 15.31 1.70 7.01
C VAL A 60 15.68 0.47 6.18
N LYS A 61 14.70 -0.34 5.78
CA LYS A 61 14.94 -1.68 5.21
C LYS A 61 14.98 -1.72 3.68
N THR A 62 14.67 -0.62 3.00
CA THR A 62 14.60 -0.57 1.54
C THR A 62 15.31 0.67 0.98
N SER A 63 15.45 0.74 -0.33
CA SER A 63 15.95 1.92 -1.05
C SER A 63 14.89 3.01 -1.27
N LEU A 64 13.64 2.81 -0.82
CA LEU A 64 12.55 3.76 -1.03
C LEU A 64 12.84 5.09 -0.31
N ARG A 65 12.92 6.17 -1.08
CA ARG A 65 13.12 7.54 -0.57
C ARG A 65 12.13 8.50 -1.20
N GLY A 66 11.92 9.63 -0.53
CA GLY A 66 11.29 10.80 -1.15
C GLY A 66 12.14 11.31 -2.31
N SER A 67 11.50 11.89 -3.31
CA SER A 67 12.18 12.71 -4.32
C SER A 67 12.22 14.17 -3.86
N GLN A 68 12.85 15.04 -4.67
CA GLN A 68 12.75 16.48 -4.43
C GLN A 68 11.30 16.92 -4.35
N GLU A 69 10.43 16.44 -5.26
CA GLU A 69 9.03 16.86 -5.41
C GLU A 69 8.00 16.15 -4.52
N ILE A 70 8.35 14.99 -3.94
CA ILE A 70 7.38 14.10 -3.30
C ILE A 70 8.04 13.40 -2.12
N SER A 71 7.57 13.72 -0.93
CA SER A 71 8.03 13.08 0.29
C SER A 71 7.70 11.58 0.32
N LEU A 72 8.48 10.81 1.08
CA LEU A 72 8.22 9.38 1.32
C LEU A 72 6.79 9.15 1.82
N ILE A 73 6.32 10.02 2.72
CA ILE A 73 4.99 9.93 3.34
C ILE A 73 3.89 10.04 2.28
N VAL A 74 3.98 11.03 1.38
CA VAL A 74 3.01 11.19 0.28
C VAL A 74 3.03 10.00 -0.67
N LYS A 75 4.22 9.44 -0.98
CA LYS A 75 4.31 8.22 -1.81
C LYS A 75 3.55 7.05 -1.19
N VAL A 76 3.75 6.81 0.11
CA VAL A 76 3.10 5.71 0.84
C VAL A 76 1.60 5.95 0.94
N LEU A 77 1.14 7.17 1.25
CA LEU A 77 -0.29 7.49 1.27
C LEU A 77 -0.97 7.29 -0.09
N CYS A 78 -0.33 7.73 -1.19
CA CYS A 78 -0.84 7.51 -2.54
C CYS A 78 -1.01 6.01 -2.83
N ALA A 79 -0.01 5.20 -2.48
CA ALA A 79 -0.07 3.76 -2.71
C ALA A 79 -1.14 3.09 -1.85
N LEU A 80 -1.22 3.43 -0.56
CA LEU A 80 -2.22 2.86 0.35
C LEU A 80 -3.64 3.24 -0.03
N SER A 81 -3.89 4.50 -0.41
CA SER A 81 -5.21 4.94 -0.89
C SER A 81 -5.66 4.15 -2.12
N PHE A 82 -4.74 3.91 -3.06
CA PHE A 82 -5.02 3.09 -4.23
C PHE A 82 -5.34 1.62 -3.86
N LEU A 83 -4.51 1.01 -3.00
CA LEU A 83 -4.70 -0.39 -2.57
C LEU A 83 -5.97 -0.58 -1.73
N ALA A 84 -6.32 0.39 -0.89
CA ALA A 84 -7.48 0.37 0.00
C ALA A 84 -8.81 0.45 -0.73
N THR A 85 -8.86 1.20 -1.82
CA THR A 85 -10.09 1.53 -2.55
C THR A 85 -10.24 0.79 -3.86
N GLY A 86 -9.16 0.25 -4.43
CA GLY A 86 -9.15 -0.30 -5.79
C GLY A 86 -9.54 0.74 -6.86
N SER A 87 -9.54 2.03 -6.52
CA SER A 87 -10.06 3.10 -7.37
C SER A 87 -9.10 3.45 -8.51
N TYR A 88 -9.65 4.05 -9.57
CA TYR A 88 -8.83 4.58 -10.66
C TYR A 88 -7.81 5.60 -10.12
N GLN A 89 -6.55 5.48 -10.56
CA GLN A 89 -5.43 6.33 -10.12
C GLN A 89 -5.69 7.84 -10.27
N ARG A 90 -6.62 8.22 -11.16
CA ARG A 90 -7.05 9.61 -11.36
C ARG A 90 -7.77 10.18 -10.13
N ILE A 91 -8.58 9.39 -9.43
CA ILE A 91 -9.31 9.83 -8.23
C ILE A 91 -8.33 9.97 -7.06
N VAL A 92 -7.42 9.01 -6.90
CA VAL A 92 -6.33 9.06 -5.91
C VAL A 92 -5.43 10.29 -6.14
N GLY A 93 -5.11 10.59 -7.40
CA GLY A 93 -4.33 11.78 -7.76
C GLY A 93 -5.04 13.10 -7.50
N VAL A 94 -6.37 13.15 -7.61
CA VAL A 94 -7.16 14.35 -7.25
C VAL A 94 -7.18 14.55 -5.74
N THR A 95 -7.39 13.49 -4.94
CA THR A 95 -7.37 13.55 -3.47
C THR A 95 -6.00 13.93 -2.92
N GLN A 96 -4.92 13.57 -3.63
CA GLN A 96 -3.54 13.83 -3.24
C GLN A 96 -2.88 14.94 -4.07
N HIS A 97 -3.65 15.72 -4.86
CA HIS A 97 -3.17 16.78 -5.76
C HIS A 97 -1.91 16.44 -6.59
N VAL A 98 -1.78 15.20 -7.06
CA VAL A 98 -0.65 14.72 -7.86
C VAL A 98 -1.08 14.23 -9.24
N ALA A 99 -0.23 14.45 -10.24
CA ALA A 99 -0.49 13.96 -11.59
C ALA A 99 -0.60 12.41 -11.63
N GLN A 100 -1.45 11.87 -12.51
CA GLN A 100 -1.66 10.41 -12.57
C GLN A 100 -0.37 9.60 -12.84
N ARG A 101 0.54 10.12 -13.69
CA ARG A 101 1.87 9.50 -13.92
C ARG A 101 2.67 9.39 -12.63
N THR A 102 2.59 10.42 -11.80
CA THR A 102 3.22 10.46 -10.49
C THR A 102 2.61 9.42 -9.55
N VAL A 103 1.28 9.29 -9.50
CA VAL A 103 0.59 8.25 -8.73
C VAL A 103 1.07 6.85 -9.14
N SER A 104 1.10 6.57 -10.44
CA SER A 104 1.58 5.28 -10.96
C SER A 104 3.01 4.96 -10.52
N ARG A 105 3.91 5.95 -10.58
CA ARG A 105 5.30 5.80 -10.10
C ARG A 105 5.35 5.55 -8.59
N CYS A 106 4.56 6.26 -7.80
CA CYS A 106 4.51 6.08 -6.34
C CYS A 106 4.02 4.67 -5.98
N ILE A 107 2.92 4.21 -6.60
CA ILE A 107 2.39 2.86 -6.39
C ILE A 107 3.47 1.81 -6.65
N ARG A 108 4.12 1.88 -7.82
CA ARG A 108 5.18 0.92 -8.18
C ARG A 108 6.31 0.91 -7.15
N GLN A 109 6.87 2.09 -6.84
CA GLN A 109 7.98 2.20 -5.90
C GLN A 109 7.63 1.67 -4.50
N VAL A 110 6.42 1.94 -4.02
CA VAL A 110 5.98 1.46 -2.69
C VAL A 110 5.70 -0.03 -2.71
N VAL A 111 5.05 -0.56 -3.75
CA VAL A 111 4.79 -2.00 -3.89
C VAL A 111 6.10 -2.80 -4.00
N ASP A 112 7.07 -2.32 -4.78
CA ASP A 112 8.40 -2.95 -4.87
C ASP A 112 9.10 -2.95 -3.50
N ALA A 113 8.97 -1.86 -2.74
CA ALA A 113 9.53 -1.77 -1.39
C ALA A 113 8.82 -2.70 -0.39
N LEU A 114 7.49 -2.83 -0.48
CA LEU A 114 6.72 -3.78 0.33
C LEU A 114 7.10 -5.24 0.03
N ASN A 115 7.41 -5.53 -1.23
CA ASN A 115 7.88 -6.84 -1.68
C ASN A 115 9.38 -7.08 -1.42
N HIS A 116 10.08 -6.13 -0.78
CA HIS A 116 11.47 -6.33 -0.42
C HIS A 116 11.59 -7.50 0.59
N PRO A 117 12.55 -8.43 0.43
CA PRO A 117 12.64 -9.63 1.27
C PRO A 117 12.67 -9.34 2.78
N ALA A 118 13.35 -8.26 3.20
CA ALA A 118 13.43 -7.86 4.61
C ALA A 118 12.11 -7.33 5.20
N ILE A 119 11.18 -6.89 4.35
CA ILE A 119 9.80 -6.51 4.72
C ILE A 119 8.93 -7.76 4.73
N MET A 120 8.89 -8.50 3.61
CA MET A 120 8.06 -9.70 3.49
C MET A 120 8.34 -10.72 4.59
N ALA A 121 9.61 -11.01 4.89
CA ALA A 121 9.98 -12.01 5.90
C ALA A 121 9.57 -11.62 7.33
N ARG A 122 9.29 -10.33 7.58
CA ARG A 122 8.77 -9.87 8.88
C ARG A 122 7.26 -10.06 8.99
N TRP A 123 6.54 -9.77 7.91
CA TRP A 123 5.07 -9.67 7.93
C TRP A 123 4.36 -10.93 7.44
N ILE A 124 5.03 -11.75 6.62
CA ILE A 124 4.50 -12.99 6.07
C ILE A 124 5.30 -14.15 6.68
N VAL A 125 4.79 -14.69 7.79
CA VAL A 125 5.45 -15.76 8.55
C VAL A 125 4.54 -17.00 8.58
N PHE A 126 5.10 -18.13 8.18
CA PHE A 126 4.42 -19.43 8.22
C PHE A 126 5.05 -20.32 9.31
N PRO A 127 4.25 -21.16 10.00
CA PRO A 127 4.78 -22.08 11.00
C PRO A 127 5.68 -23.13 10.34
N LYS A 128 6.95 -23.13 10.74
CA LYS A 128 8.00 -23.95 10.13
C LYS A 128 8.21 -25.26 10.89
N THR A 129 8.08 -25.20 12.21
CA THR A 129 8.35 -26.35 13.09
C THR A 129 7.09 -27.12 13.43
N GLN A 130 7.27 -28.39 13.79
CA GLN A 130 6.14 -29.21 14.25
C GLN A 130 5.56 -28.69 15.56
N GLN A 131 6.40 -28.12 16.43
CA GLN A 131 5.99 -27.49 17.69
C GLN A 131 5.08 -26.28 17.43
N GLU A 132 5.48 -25.34 16.57
CA GLU A 132 4.66 -24.17 16.19
C GLU A 132 3.30 -24.61 15.63
N ARG A 133 3.30 -25.58 14.70
CA ARG A 133 2.06 -26.12 14.14
C ARG A 133 1.20 -26.80 15.20
N GLY A 134 1.81 -27.47 16.18
CA GLY A 134 1.12 -28.10 17.29
C GLY A 134 0.39 -27.09 18.16
N LEU A 135 1.04 -25.98 18.50
CA LEU A 135 0.45 -24.89 19.28
C LEU A 135 -0.74 -24.26 18.55
N ILE A 136 -0.60 -23.97 17.25
CA ILE A 136 -1.70 -23.41 16.45
C ILE A 136 -2.89 -24.37 16.40
N LYS A 137 -2.65 -25.68 16.20
CA LYS A 137 -3.71 -26.71 16.20
C LYS A 137 -4.48 -26.75 17.51
N GLN A 138 -3.75 -26.71 18.63
CA GLN A 138 -4.36 -26.73 19.95
C GLN A 138 -5.20 -25.48 20.19
N GLU A 139 -4.71 -24.32 19.77
CA GLU A 139 -5.42 -23.06 19.95
C GLU A 139 -6.69 -22.95 19.09
N PHE A 140 -6.63 -23.40 17.83
CA PHE A 140 -7.82 -23.49 16.98
C PHE A 140 -8.86 -24.48 17.53
N GLN A 141 -8.42 -25.63 18.04
CA GLN A 141 -9.32 -26.57 18.71
C GLN A 141 -9.96 -25.94 19.95
N ARG A 142 -9.17 -25.24 20.77
CA ARG A 142 -9.63 -24.61 22.01
C ARG A 142 -10.63 -23.49 21.77
N ARG A 143 -10.39 -22.63 20.76
CA ARG A 143 -11.22 -21.45 20.48
C ARG A 143 -12.41 -21.73 19.58
N PHE A 144 -12.26 -22.63 18.61
CA PHE A 144 -13.24 -22.83 17.54
C PHE A 144 -13.73 -24.29 17.41
N GLY A 145 -13.17 -25.24 18.18
CA GLY A 145 -13.53 -26.65 18.09
C GLY A 145 -13.07 -27.34 16.80
N LEU A 146 -12.12 -26.72 16.07
CA LEU A 146 -11.61 -27.22 14.79
C LEU A 146 -10.24 -27.87 14.96
N PRO A 147 -10.15 -29.22 14.92
CA PRO A 147 -8.88 -29.90 15.11
C PRO A 147 -8.04 -29.86 13.84
N GLY A 148 -6.71 -29.82 14.01
CA GLY A 148 -5.78 -29.97 12.89
C GLY A 148 -5.54 -28.71 12.05
N VAL A 149 -6.20 -27.59 12.34
CA VAL A 149 -6.02 -26.30 11.67
C VAL A 149 -4.69 -25.66 12.06
N ILE A 150 -3.89 -25.23 11.07
CA ILE A 150 -2.58 -24.58 11.26
C ILE A 150 -2.54 -23.13 10.74
N GLY A 151 -3.68 -22.60 10.29
CA GLY A 151 -3.82 -21.28 9.70
C GLY A 151 -5.09 -21.18 8.85
N CYS A 152 -5.43 -19.97 8.46
CA CYS A 152 -6.54 -19.67 7.56
C CYS A 152 -6.01 -18.97 6.29
N ILE A 153 -6.62 -19.27 5.15
CA ILE A 153 -6.30 -18.61 3.88
C ILE A 153 -7.62 -18.02 3.38
N ASP A 154 -7.65 -16.71 3.20
CA ASP A 154 -8.77 -16.04 2.57
C ASP A 154 -8.58 -16.02 1.04
N CYS A 155 -9.67 -16.10 0.30
CA CYS A 155 -9.68 -16.18 -1.16
C CYS A 155 -10.59 -15.10 -1.73
N THR A 156 -10.05 -14.25 -2.59
CA THR A 156 -10.81 -13.21 -3.31
C THR A 156 -10.84 -13.51 -4.80
N HIS A 157 -12.05 -13.48 -5.39
CA HIS A 157 -12.23 -13.59 -6.83
C HIS A 157 -12.12 -12.20 -7.49
N ILE A 158 -11.03 -11.96 -8.20
CA ILE A 158 -10.83 -10.75 -9.01
C ILE A 158 -11.45 -10.97 -10.38
N ALA A 159 -12.49 -10.21 -10.71
CA ALA A 159 -13.17 -10.33 -12.00
C ALA A 159 -12.19 -10.04 -13.16
N ILE A 160 -12.25 -10.86 -14.20
CA ILE A 160 -11.48 -10.67 -15.43
C ILE A 160 -12.42 -10.69 -16.64
N VAL A 161 -11.94 -10.13 -17.75
CA VAL A 161 -12.58 -10.35 -19.05
C VAL A 161 -12.45 -11.83 -19.39
N LYS A 162 -13.51 -12.41 -19.96
CA LYS A 162 -13.53 -13.79 -20.45
C LYS A 162 -12.25 -14.08 -21.26
N PRO A 163 -11.40 -15.02 -20.82
CA PRO A 163 -10.19 -15.36 -21.55
C PRO A 163 -10.53 -16.18 -22.81
N ASN A 164 -9.74 -15.99 -23.86
CA ASN A 164 -9.93 -16.68 -25.15
C ASN A 164 -9.45 -18.14 -25.14
N GLN A 165 -8.59 -18.50 -24.18
CA GLN A 165 -8.05 -19.84 -23.99
C GLN A 165 -8.39 -20.32 -22.58
N GLU A 166 -8.68 -21.62 -22.47
CA GLU A 166 -8.94 -22.30 -21.18
C GLU A 166 -9.99 -21.59 -20.30
N GLU A 167 -11.02 -20.99 -20.93
CA GLU A 167 -12.08 -20.20 -20.28
C GLU A 167 -12.64 -20.85 -19.01
N HIS A 168 -12.89 -22.16 -19.08
CA HIS A 168 -13.49 -22.94 -18.01
C HIS A 168 -12.66 -22.91 -16.71
N LEU A 169 -11.34 -22.68 -16.78
CA LEU A 169 -10.48 -22.54 -15.60
C LEU A 169 -10.75 -21.26 -14.81
N PHE A 170 -11.31 -20.25 -15.48
CA PHE A 170 -11.56 -18.94 -14.89
C PHE A 170 -13.03 -18.72 -14.53
N TYR A 171 -13.94 -19.59 -14.97
CA TYR A 171 -15.37 -19.46 -14.67
C TYR A 171 -15.69 -19.92 -13.25
N ASN A 172 -16.16 -19.00 -12.41
CA ASN A 172 -16.38 -19.27 -10.98
C ASN A 172 -17.84 -19.69 -10.67
N ARG A 173 -18.07 -20.16 -9.44
CA ARG A 173 -19.41 -20.56 -8.95
C ARG A 173 -20.44 -19.42 -8.94
N LYS A 174 -20.00 -18.16 -9.03
CA LYS A 174 -20.84 -16.97 -9.05
C LYS A 174 -21.24 -16.55 -10.47
N GLY A 175 -20.86 -17.33 -11.49
CA GLY A 175 -21.30 -17.14 -12.87
C GLY A 175 -20.51 -16.08 -13.66
N TYR A 176 -19.28 -15.76 -13.25
CA TYR A 176 -18.41 -14.84 -13.99
C TYR A 176 -16.95 -15.34 -14.03
N HIS A 177 -16.14 -14.79 -14.95
CA HIS A 177 -14.72 -15.12 -15.05
C HIS A 177 -13.89 -14.34 -14.02
N SER A 178 -13.03 -15.04 -13.30
CA SER A 178 -12.20 -14.42 -12.26
C SER A 178 -10.90 -15.16 -12.02
N LEU A 179 -9.90 -14.44 -11.53
CA LEU A 179 -8.73 -15.02 -10.89
C LEU A 179 -9.02 -15.23 -9.40
N ASN A 180 -8.82 -16.46 -8.91
CA ASN A 180 -8.85 -16.71 -7.48
C ASN A 180 -7.50 -16.30 -6.87
N VAL A 181 -7.50 -15.22 -6.08
CA VAL A 181 -6.32 -14.69 -5.40
C VAL A 181 -6.40 -15.09 -3.94
N GLN A 182 -5.35 -15.74 -3.45
CA GLN A 182 -5.27 -16.19 -2.06
C GLN A 182 -4.45 -15.21 -1.22
N MET A 183 -4.95 -14.85 -0.05
CA MET A 183 -4.24 -14.07 0.97
C MET A 183 -4.09 -14.92 2.21
N VAL A 184 -2.86 -15.07 2.70
CA VAL A 184 -2.59 -15.80 3.93
C VAL A 184 -2.54 -14.80 5.07
N GLU A 185 -3.47 -14.92 6.00
CA GLU A 185 -3.50 -14.11 7.22
C GLU A 185 -3.05 -14.95 8.42
N TYR A 186 -2.03 -14.46 9.13
CA TYR A 186 -1.67 -15.01 10.42
C TYR A 186 -2.46 -14.30 11.51
N ILE A 187 -3.44 -14.99 12.09
CA ILE A 187 -4.12 -14.49 13.27
C ILE A 187 -3.15 -14.70 14.45
N ASN A 188 -2.65 -13.60 15.02
CA ASN A 188 -2.05 -13.63 16.35
C ASN A 188 -3.17 -13.98 17.35
N LEU A 189 -3.40 -15.28 17.55
CA LEU A 189 -4.44 -15.82 18.43
C LEU A 189 -4.04 -15.73 19.90
#